data_AF-A0A0C5C1Y5-F1
#
_entry.id   AF-A0A0C5C1Y5-F1
#
_cell.length_a   1.000
_cell.length_b   1.000
_cell.length_c   1.000
_cell.angle_alpha   90.00
_cell.angle_beta   90.00
_cell.angle_gamma   90.00
#
_symmetry.space_group_name_H-M   'P 1'
#
loop_
_entity.id
_entity.type
_entity.pdbx_description
1 polymer ?
#
loop_
_entity_poly.entity_id
_entity_poly.type
_entity_poly.pdbx_seq_one_letter_code
_entity_poly.pdbx_strand_id
1 'polypeptide(L)' 'MKSDEKRSQRLNYLLKCYLSNPQEGALYLRAKQMGVSDSTAKDYIRTVIIQAHKIYSK' A
#
# COMPACT_ATOMS: atom_id res chain seq x y z
N MET A 1 18.45 1.00 -7.94
CA MET A 1 17.01 1.02 -8.30
C MET A 1 16.55 2.46 -8.33
N LYS A 2 15.79 2.88 -9.34
CA LYS A 2 15.19 4.23 -9.38
C LYS A 2 14.15 4.35 -8.26
N SER A 3 14.01 5.53 -7.66
CA SER A 3 13.11 5.78 -6.52
C SER A 3 11.67 5.35 -6.80
N ASP A 4 11.17 5.61 -8.01
CA ASP A 4 9.80 5.29 -8.43
C ASP A 4 9.53 3.79 -8.56
N GLU A 5 10.54 3.03 -8.94
CA GLU A 5 10.45 1.58 -9.10
C GLU A 5 10.29 0.91 -7.74
N LYS A 6 11.05 1.39 -6.74
CA LYS A 6 10.93 0.95 -5.35
C LYS A 6 9.55 1.31 -4.76
N ARG A 7 9.04 2.51 -5.04
CA ARG A 7 7.69 2.93 -4.60
C ARG A 7 6.61 2.04 -5.22
N SER A 8 6.68 1.79 -6.51
CA SER A 8 5.70 0.95 -7.23
C SER A 8 5.68 -0.48 -6.71
N GLN A 9 6.85 -1.07 -6.46
CA GLN A 9 6.94 -2.41 -5.87
C GLN A 9 6.31 -2.48 -4.47
N ARG A 10 6.56 -1.47 -3.63
CA ARG A 10 5.97 -1.38 -2.28
C ARG A 10 4.45 -1.27 -2.33
N LEU A 11 3.91 -0.44 -3.22
CA LEU A 11 2.46 -0.28 -3.41
C LEU A 11 1.82 -1.58 -3.92
N ASN A 12 2.43 -2.26 -4.89
CA ASN A 12 1.94 -3.54 -5.40
C ASN A 12 1.94 -4.63 -4.32
N TYR A 13 2.98 -4.68 -3.49
CA TYR A 13 3.02 -5.60 -2.35
C TYR A 13 1.90 -5.32 -1.35
N LEU A 14 1.69 -4.05 -0.98
CA LEU A 14 0.63 -3.65 -0.06
C LEU A 14 -0.76 -3.93 -0.64
N LEU A 15 -0.97 -3.68 -1.94
CA LEU A 15 -2.22 -4.02 -2.62
C LEU A 15 -2.53 -5.52 -2.52
N LYS A 16 -1.56 -6.40 -2.78
CA LYS A 16 -1.73 -7.85 -2.61
C LYS A 16 -2.12 -8.20 -1.18
N CYS A 17 -1.47 -7.59 -0.18
CA CYS A 17 -1.80 -7.82 1.22
C CYS A 17 -3.24 -7.38 1.55
N TYR A 18 -3.66 -6.21 1.06
CA TYR A 18 -4.98 -5.65 1.31
C TYR A 18 -6.10 -6.48 0.65
N LEU A 19 -5.88 -6.96 -0.57
CA LEU A 19 -6.84 -7.83 -1.27
C LEU A 19 -7.03 -9.19 -0.57
N SER A 20 -6.01 -9.71 0.12
CA SER A 20 -6.13 -10.94 0.91
C SER A 20 -6.72 -10.74 2.29
N ASN A 21 -6.44 -9.60 2.94
CA ASN A 21 -6.98 -9.23 4.24
C ASN A 21 -7.14 -7.70 4.33
N PRO A 22 -8.35 -7.16 4.18
CA PRO A 22 -8.61 -5.72 4.07
C PRO A 22 -8.58 -5.02 5.44
N GLN A 23 -7.44 -5.11 6.13
CA GLN A 23 -7.22 -4.45 7.42
C GLN A 23 -6.21 -3.31 7.26
N GLU A 24 -6.71 -2.07 7.34
CA GLU A 24 -5.90 -0.86 7.19
C GLU A 24 -4.78 -0.76 8.23
N GLY A 25 -5.05 -1.14 9.50
CA GLY A 25 -4.05 -1.13 10.56
C GLY A 25 -2.88 -2.07 10.29
N ALA A 26 -3.17 -3.28 9.78
CA ALA A 26 -2.13 -4.23 9.38
C ALA A 26 -1.34 -3.70 8.17
N LEU A 27 -2.01 -3.01 7.24
CA LEU A 27 -1.38 -2.38 6.09
C LEU A 27 -0.44 -1.23 6.49
N TYR A 28 -0.85 -0.42 7.47
CA TYR A 28 -0.03 0.64 8.06
C TYR A 28 1.24 0.09 8.68
N LEU A 29 1.12 -0.96 9.51
CA LEU A 29 2.28 -1.60 10.13
C LEU A 29 3.26 -2.14 9.08
N ARG A 30 2.76 -2.79 8.02
CA ARG A 30 3.60 -3.26 6.90
C ARG A 30 4.28 -2.12 6.17
N ALA A 31 3.58 -1.02 5.91
CA ALA A 31 4.18 0.16 5.31
C ALA A 31 5.29 0.75 6.19
N LYS A 32 5.06 0.86 7.51
CA LYS A 32 6.06 1.32 8.48
C LYS A 32 7.30 0.43 8.51
N GLN A 33 7.14 -0.90 8.43
CA GLN A 33 8.25 -1.85 8.35
C GLN A 33 9.12 -1.67 7.09
N MET A 34 8.64 -0.99 6.06
CA MET A 34 9.45 -0.62 4.88
C MET A 34 10.36 0.60 5.13
N GLY A 35 10.37 1.16 6.33
CA GLY A 35 11.20 2.30 6.71
C GLY A 35 10.71 3.62 6.14
N VAL A 36 9.40 3.79 5.95
CA VAL A 36 8.81 5.04 5.47
C VAL A 36 8.26 5.91 6.61
N SER A 37 8.14 7.22 6.37
CA SER A 37 7.50 8.15 7.30
C SER A 37 6.01 7.82 7.49
N ASP A 38 5.41 8.31 8.58
CA ASP A 38 3.98 8.11 8.85
C ASP A 38 3.11 8.73 7.75
N SER A 39 3.50 9.90 7.23
CA SER A 39 2.84 10.53 6.09
C SER A 39 2.88 9.64 4.84
N THR A 40 4.04 9.06 4.54
CA THR A 40 4.20 8.14 3.39
C THR A 40 3.39 6.86 3.59
N ALA A 41 3.35 6.32 4.81
CA ALA A 41 2.55 5.13 5.12
C ALA A 41 1.04 5.41 4.92
N LYS A 42 0.55 6.55 5.40
CA LYS A 42 -0.84 7.00 5.18
C LYS A 42 -1.16 7.18 3.70
N ASP A 43 -0.25 7.78 2.93
CA ASP A 43 -0.41 7.94 1.48
C ASP A 43 -0.45 6.59 0.76
N TYR A 44 0.38 5.63 1.17
CA TYR A 44 0.37 4.28 0.61
C TYR A 44 -0.96 3.59 0.86
N ILE A 45 -1.50 3.67 2.08
CA ILE A 45 -2.80 3.08 2.42
C ILE A 45 -3.91 3.68 1.55
N ARG A 46 -4.00 5.02 1.45
CA ARG A 46 -5.00 5.66 0.58
C ARG A 46 -4.88 5.19 -0.87
N THR A 47 -3.64 5.12 -1.38
CA THR A 47 -3.38 4.66 -2.75
C THR A 47 -3.87 3.23 -2.95
N VAL A 48 -3.58 2.33 -2.00
CA VAL A 48 -3.99 0.92 -2.07
C VAL A 48 -5.50 0.76 -1.99
N ILE A 49 -6.19 1.50 -1.11
CA ILE A 49 -7.66 1.47 -1.00
C ILE A 49 -8.31 1.90 -2.32
N ILE A 50 -7.84 2.99 -2.93
CA ILE A 50 -8.34 3.46 -4.23
C ILE A 50 -8.10 2.41 -5.32
N GLN A 51 -6.92 1.78 -5.35
CA GLN A 51 -6.62 0.71 -6.30
C GLN A 51 -7.52 -0.50 -6.12
N ALA A 52 -7.74 -0.94 -4.88
CA ALA A 52 -8.64 -2.06 -4.57
C ALA A 52 -10.08 -1.75 -4.98
N HIS A 53 -10.59 -0.56 -4.68
CA HIS A 53 -11.94 -0.15 -5.10
C HIS A 53 -12.09 -0.19 -6.62
N LYS A 54 -11.09 0.30 -7.37
CA LYS A 54 -11.10 0.21 -8.85
C LYS A 54 -11.13 -1.23 -9.38
N ILE A 55 -10.56 -2.18 -8.65
CA ILE A 55 -10.59 -3.61 -9.01
C ILE A 55 -11.99 -4.18 -8.76
N TYR A 56 -12.61 -3.85 -7.63
CA TYR A 56 -13.95 -4.36 -7.27
C TYR A 56 -15.10 -3.67 -8.01
N SER A 57 -14.94 -2.42 -8.45
CA SER A 57 -15.93 -1.70 -9.26
C SER A 57 -15.83 -1.99 -10.76
N LYS A 58 -15.12 -3.06 -11.14
CA LYS A 58 -14.90 -3.47 -12.53
C LYS A 58 -15.74 -4.70 -12.87
#